data_AF-A0AAX6M878-F1
#
_entry.id   AF-A0AAX6M878-F1
#
_cell.length_a   1.000
_cell.length_b   1.000
_cell.length_c   1.000
_cell.angle_alpha   90.00
_cell.angle_beta   90.00
_cell.angle_gamma   90.00
#
_symmetry.space_group_name_H-M   'P 1'
#
loop_
_entity.id
_entity.type
_entity.pdbx_description
1 polymer ?
#
loop_
_entity_poly.entity_id
_entity_poly.type
_entity_poly.pdbx_seq_one_letter_code
_entity_poly.pdbx_strand_id
1 'polypeptide(L)'
;MTDFAGGTNFVVLAVLTLALSRSPDARQIVVSVFIMVWGLRLSLFLLYRVIRTGKDNRFDGTRDKFFPFLGFWVFQMLWVWAVSLPVTILNSPAVRRYQPQVPFGTGRDIAGVVLFGIGFVVESVSDVQKFMFRSRNDRSGAICDSGLFYWSRHPNYFGEIIIHFAIYMICVSPAADGPVVGQAFNALYATIIGPFFLTILLLFVSGLPLSERPSAKKRYEKGLNWNGYHRYLNRTSILIPFPPQVYERLPVFIKRTVFLEFPMYVFDPATHSDTTQNRHLAEGDEGNSTSNRQPTTTGT
;
A
#
# COMPACT_ATOMS: atom_id res chain seq x y z
N MET A 1 10.76 15.26 -2.29
CA MET A 1 11.01 16.09 -1.09
C MET A 1 9.97 15.78 -0.01
N THR A 2 8.67 15.90 -0.29
CA THR A 2 7.58 15.69 0.69
C THR A 2 7.44 14.25 1.21
N ASP A 3 7.61 13.25 0.35
CA ASP A 3 7.52 11.83 0.72
C ASP A 3 8.67 11.36 1.64
N PHE A 4 9.85 11.97 1.51
CA PHE A 4 10.98 11.75 2.41
C PHE A 4 10.70 12.34 3.81
N ALA A 5 9.96 13.44 3.88
CA ALA A 5 9.55 14.03 5.16
C ALA A 5 8.60 13.10 5.93
N GLY A 6 7.69 12.40 5.24
CA GLY A 6 6.80 11.41 5.85
C GLY A 6 7.55 10.28 6.56
N GLY A 7 8.49 9.62 5.86
CA GLY A 7 9.32 8.56 6.44
C GLY A 7 10.24 9.04 7.58
N THR A 8 10.77 10.27 7.46
CA THR A 8 11.61 10.89 8.51
C THR A 8 10.79 11.20 9.78
N ASN A 9 9.52 11.60 9.64
CA ASN A 9 8.67 11.89 10.79
C ASN A 9 8.43 10.66 11.69
N PHE A 10 8.33 9.46 11.11
CA PHE A 10 8.26 8.22 11.90
C PHE A 10 9.49 8.03 12.78
N VAL A 11 10.68 8.28 12.22
CA VAL A 11 11.95 8.17 12.96
C VAL A 11 12.01 9.22 14.06
N VAL A 12 11.68 10.47 13.74
CA VAL A 12 11.70 11.59 14.71
C VAL A 12 10.72 11.33 15.86
N LEU A 13 9.49 10.89 15.58
CA LEU A 13 8.50 10.57 16.61
C LEU A 13 8.94 9.40 17.48
N ALA A 14 9.51 8.35 16.90
CA ALA A 14 10.02 7.21 17.66
C ALA A 14 11.16 7.62 18.61
N VAL A 15 12.11 8.42 18.13
CA VAL A 15 13.21 8.95 18.96
C VAL A 15 12.68 9.87 20.06
N LEU A 16 11.79 10.81 19.71
CA LEU A 16 11.25 11.77 20.66
C LEU A 16 10.45 11.08 21.77
N THR A 17 9.54 10.18 21.41
CA THR A 17 8.71 9.45 22.39
C THR A 17 9.55 8.55 23.29
N LEU A 18 10.60 7.90 22.75
CA LEU A 18 11.51 7.08 23.53
C LEU A 18 12.36 7.92 24.49
N ALA A 19 12.90 9.05 24.03
CA ALA A 19 13.67 9.98 24.85
C ALA A 19 12.84 10.59 25.99
N LEU A 20 11.58 10.94 25.71
CA LEU A 20 10.64 11.46 26.72
C LEU A 20 10.22 10.39 27.74
N SER A 21 10.41 9.10 27.45
CA SER A 21 10.07 7.99 28.35
C SER A 21 11.00 7.86 29.57
N ARG A 22 12.16 8.53 29.55
CA ARG A 22 13.23 8.61 30.59
C ARG A 22 13.93 7.30 30.98
N SER A 23 13.23 6.17 31.10
CA SER A 23 13.79 4.87 31.50
C SER A 23 13.19 3.70 30.71
N PRO A 24 13.32 3.67 29.38
CA PRO A 24 12.59 2.73 28.52
C PRO A 24 12.93 1.27 28.84
N ASP A 25 11.91 0.41 28.90
CA ASP A 25 12.13 -1.04 29.00
C ASP A 25 12.50 -1.60 27.61
N ALA A 26 12.99 -2.85 27.59
CA ALA A 26 13.42 -3.50 26.35
C ALA A 26 12.33 -3.48 25.26
N ARG A 27 11.06 -3.63 25.65
CA ARG A 27 9.91 -3.60 24.75
C ARG A 27 9.80 -2.30 23.95
N GLN A 28 9.92 -1.15 24.63
CA GLN A 28 9.84 0.18 24.03
C GLN A 28 11.00 0.39 23.04
N ILE A 29 12.20 -0.02 23.44
CA ILE A 29 13.40 0.07 22.59
C ILE A 29 13.19 -0.75 21.31
N VAL A 30 12.74 -2.00 21.43
CA VAL A 30 12.54 -2.90 20.29
C VAL A 30 11.53 -2.33 19.30
N VAL A 31 10.34 -1.92 19.75
CA VAL A 31 9.31 -1.42 18.81
C VAL A 31 9.68 -0.05 18.22
N SER A 32 10.37 0.81 18.97
CA SER A 32 10.92 2.05 18.45
C SER A 32 11.98 1.77 17.37
N VAL A 33 12.86 0.78 17.57
CA VAL A 33 13.81 0.35 16.53
C VAL A 33 13.08 -0.19 15.30
N PHE A 34 12.04 -0.99 15.48
CA PHE A 34 11.27 -1.55 14.36
C PHE A 34 10.63 -0.47 13.48
N ILE A 35 9.92 0.49 14.09
CA ILE A 35 9.30 1.58 13.33
C ILE A 35 10.34 2.51 12.70
N MET A 36 11.49 2.73 13.36
CA MET A 36 12.60 3.51 12.77
C MET A 36 13.21 2.80 11.57
N VAL A 37 13.51 1.51 11.68
CA VAL A 37 14.09 0.71 10.58
C VAL A 37 13.14 0.68 9.39
N TRP A 38 11.85 0.47 9.63
CA TRP A 38 10.83 0.53 8.59
C TRP A 38 10.72 1.94 7.97
N GLY A 39 10.66 3.00 8.80
CA GLY A 39 10.56 4.39 8.33
C GLY A 39 11.78 4.83 7.51
N LEU A 40 12.99 4.45 7.94
CA LEU A 40 14.23 4.70 7.19
C LEU A 40 14.22 3.99 5.83
N ARG A 41 13.80 2.71 5.79
CA ARG A 41 13.67 1.95 4.56
C ARG A 41 12.70 2.62 3.58
N LEU A 42 11.53 3.04 4.07
CA LEU A 42 10.54 3.74 3.26
C LEU A 42 11.07 5.08 2.73
N SER A 43 11.71 5.89 3.59
CA SER A 43 12.37 7.15 3.21
C SER A 43 13.42 6.94 2.11
N LEU A 44 14.29 5.94 2.26
CA LEU A 44 15.35 5.62 1.31
C LEU A 44 14.78 5.18 -0.04
N PHE A 45 13.75 4.34 -0.03
CA PHE A 45 13.06 3.90 -1.25
C PHE A 45 12.43 5.08 -2.01
N LEU A 46 11.76 5.98 -1.30
CA LEU A 46 11.13 7.16 -1.89
C LEU A 46 12.16 8.17 -2.41
N LEU A 47 13.24 8.40 -1.66
CA LEU A 47 14.36 9.25 -2.08
C LEU A 47 14.97 8.72 -3.37
N TYR A 48 15.26 7.42 -3.41
CA TYR A 48 15.80 6.75 -4.59
C TYR A 48 14.90 6.91 -5.82
N ARG A 49 13.57 6.72 -5.65
CA ARG A 49 12.60 6.89 -6.73
C ARG A 49 12.60 8.31 -7.31
N VAL A 50 12.68 9.33 -6.44
CA VAL A 50 12.74 10.73 -6.86
C VAL A 50 14.01 11.00 -7.67
N ILE A 51 15.17 10.52 -7.20
CA ILE A 51 16.45 10.66 -7.91
C ILE A 51 16.38 10.02 -9.30
N ARG A 52 15.72 8.87 -9.44
CA ARG A 52 15.60 8.16 -10.72
C ARG A 52 14.54 8.73 -11.67
N THR A 53 13.43 9.22 -11.16
CA THR A 53 12.28 9.68 -11.96
C THR A 53 12.42 11.16 -12.36
N GLY A 54 13.25 11.93 -11.64
CA GLY A 54 13.64 13.31 -12.00
C GLY A 54 12.54 14.38 -11.83
N LYS A 55 11.26 13.99 -11.75
CA LYS A 55 10.12 14.88 -11.43
C LYS A 55 9.12 14.22 -10.50
N ASP A 56 8.56 14.99 -9.56
CA ASP A 56 7.43 14.59 -8.72
C ASP A 56 6.15 15.18 -9.31
N ASN A 57 5.58 14.48 -10.29
CA ASN A 57 4.40 14.92 -11.05
C ASN A 57 3.13 15.08 -10.19
N ARG A 58 3.12 14.67 -8.90
CA ARG A 58 1.93 14.84 -8.03
C ARG A 58 1.63 16.30 -7.70
N PHE A 59 2.66 17.14 -7.71
CA PHE A 59 2.52 18.53 -7.32
C PHE A 59 2.32 19.49 -8.51
N ASP A 60 2.41 18.98 -9.73
CA ASP A 60 2.15 19.76 -10.94
C ASP A 60 0.67 20.19 -10.94
N GLY A 61 0.43 21.50 -10.90
CA GLY A 61 -0.91 22.11 -10.85
C GLY A 61 -1.64 22.04 -9.50
N THR A 62 -1.07 21.40 -8.48
CA THR A 62 -1.65 21.33 -7.12
C THR A 62 -1.02 22.37 -6.18
N ARG A 63 0.25 22.77 -6.43
CA ARG A 63 0.94 23.81 -5.63
C ARG A 63 0.27 25.18 -5.71
N ASP A 64 -0.37 25.46 -6.83
CA ASP A 64 -1.04 26.75 -7.08
C ASP A 64 -2.41 26.83 -6.39
N LYS A 65 -2.91 25.71 -5.84
CA LYS A 65 -4.22 25.62 -5.17
C LYS A 65 -4.03 25.33 -3.69
N PHE A 66 -4.34 26.32 -2.84
CA PHE A 66 -4.15 26.24 -1.39
C PHE A 66 -4.84 25.04 -0.73
N PHE A 67 -6.15 24.83 -0.98
CA PHE A 67 -6.91 23.78 -0.30
C PHE A 67 -6.46 22.35 -0.63
N PRO A 68 -6.26 21.96 -1.91
CA PRO A 68 -5.69 20.65 -2.24
C PRO A 68 -4.29 20.42 -1.65
N PHE A 69 -3.45 21.47 -1.65
CA PHE A 69 -2.11 21.39 -1.07
C PHE A 69 -2.16 21.20 0.46
N LEU A 70 -3.01 21.95 1.16
CA LEU A 70 -3.24 21.79 2.59
C LEU A 70 -3.80 20.39 2.92
N GLY A 71 -4.77 19.91 2.15
CA GLY A 71 -5.37 18.58 2.33
C GLY A 71 -4.33 17.46 2.23
N PHE A 72 -3.38 17.55 1.30
CA PHE A 72 -2.27 16.61 1.19
C PHE A 72 -1.43 16.55 2.48
N TRP A 73 -1.07 17.71 3.05
CA TRP A 73 -0.27 17.78 4.28
C TRP A 73 -1.03 17.28 5.50
N VAL A 74 -2.30 17.65 5.65
CA VAL A 74 -3.16 17.14 6.73
C VAL A 74 -3.26 15.62 6.65
N PHE A 75 -3.46 15.08 5.45
CA PHE A 75 -3.49 13.64 5.24
C PHE A 75 -2.15 12.97 5.59
N GLN A 76 -1.01 13.57 5.23
CA GLN A 76 0.32 13.06 5.62
C GLN A 76 0.49 13.07 7.15
N MET A 77 0.07 14.13 7.84
CA MET A 77 0.12 14.21 9.30
C MET A 77 -0.76 13.14 9.96
N LEU A 78 -2.01 12.98 9.49
CA LEU A 78 -2.94 11.96 10.00
C LEU A 78 -2.40 10.56 9.77
N TRP A 79 -1.80 10.29 8.61
CA TRP A 79 -1.19 9.01 8.31
C TRP A 79 -0.02 8.69 9.24
N VAL A 80 0.94 9.62 9.37
CA VAL A 80 2.08 9.42 10.29
C VAL A 80 1.61 9.25 11.73
N TRP A 81 0.66 10.07 12.16
CA TRP A 81 0.08 9.99 13.50
C TRP A 81 -0.58 8.63 13.75
N ALA A 82 -1.51 8.21 12.90
CA ALA A 82 -2.26 6.97 13.04
C ALA A 82 -1.33 5.74 13.07
N VAL A 83 -0.35 5.69 12.17
CA VAL A 83 0.59 4.58 12.07
C VAL A 83 1.57 4.55 13.26
N SER A 84 1.95 5.71 13.80
CA SER A 84 2.83 5.81 14.97
C SER A 84 2.11 5.60 16.31
N LEU A 85 0.78 5.50 16.33
CA LEU A 85 -0.01 5.39 17.56
C LEU A 85 0.45 4.24 18.47
N PRO A 86 0.65 2.99 18.01
CA PRO A 86 1.02 1.89 18.89
C PRO A 86 2.31 2.18 19.68
N VAL A 87 3.33 2.71 19.01
CA VAL A 87 4.63 3.04 19.62
C VAL A 87 4.50 4.26 20.53
N THR A 88 3.75 5.28 20.10
CA THR A 88 3.55 6.52 20.86
C THR A 88 2.82 6.26 22.18
N ILE A 89 1.75 5.46 22.16
CA ILE A 89 0.99 5.14 23.37
C ILE A 89 1.80 4.22 24.30
N LEU A 90 2.51 3.23 23.75
CA LEU A 90 3.40 2.38 24.56
C LEU A 90 4.48 3.21 25.30
N ASN A 91 5.08 4.19 24.61
CA ASN A 91 6.12 5.04 25.19
C ASN A 91 5.57 6.09 26.17
N SER A 92 4.26 6.28 26.22
CA SER A 92 3.61 7.35 26.99
C SER A 92 3.73 7.15 28.52
N PRO A 93 3.76 8.23 29.31
CA PRO A 93 3.72 8.15 30.78
C PRO A 93 2.49 7.41 31.32
N ALA A 94 1.37 7.44 30.57
CA ALA A 94 0.12 6.80 30.96
C ALA A 94 0.22 5.27 31.05
N VAL A 95 1.01 4.65 30.17
CA VAL A 95 1.33 3.22 30.22
C VAL A 95 2.48 2.96 31.19
N ARG A 96 3.49 3.83 31.18
CA ARG A 96 4.75 3.65 31.91
C ARG A 96 4.63 3.78 33.43
N ARG A 97 3.60 4.48 33.93
CA ARG A 97 3.32 4.62 35.38
C ARG A 97 2.99 3.29 36.07
N TYR A 98 2.57 2.28 35.32
CA TYR A 98 2.29 0.95 35.86
C TYR A 98 3.62 0.19 36.01
N GLN A 99 4.09 -0.02 37.23
CA GLN A 99 5.35 -0.72 37.51
C GLN A 99 5.15 -1.79 38.60
N PRO A 100 5.83 -2.95 38.53
CA PRO A 100 6.75 -3.35 37.45
C PRO A 100 6.01 -3.69 36.15
N GLN A 101 6.61 -3.37 35.00
CA GLN A 101 6.13 -3.84 33.70
C GLN A 101 6.41 -5.32 33.50
N VAL A 102 5.61 -5.97 32.66
CA VAL A 102 5.86 -7.37 32.26
C VAL A 102 7.17 -7.42 31.47
N PRO A 103 8.11 -8.32 31.85
CA PRO A 103 9.36 -8.48 31.12
C PRO A 103 9.12 -8.75 29.64
N PHE A 104 10.03 -8.25 28.81
CA PHE A 104 10.02 -8.55 27.38
C PHE A 104 10.37 -10.02 27.14
N GLY A 105 9.75 -10.64 26.14
CA GLY A 105 9.96 -12.04 25.78
C GLY A 105 8.76 -12.94 26.07
N THR A 106 7.57 -12.37 26.22
CA THR A 106 6.34 -13.17 26.24
C THR A 106 6.14 -13.84 24.87
N GLY A 107 5.26 -14.86 24.80
CA GLY A 107 4.96 -15.53 23.52
C GLY A 107 4.48 -14.55 22.43
N ARG A 108 3.74 -13.50 22.81
CA ARG A 108 3.31 -12.42 21.90
C ARG A 108 4.48 -11.58 21.40
N ASP A 109 5.46 -11.31 22.24
CA ASP A 109 6.67 -10.56 21.86
C ASP A 109 7.49 -11.32 20.84
N ILE A 110 7.70 -12.62 21.09
CA ILE A 110 8.45 -13.49 20.19
C ILE A 110 7.72 -13.60 18.85
N ALA A 111 6.41 -13.83 18.87
CA ALA A 111 5.60 -13.87 17.66
C ALA A 111 5.67 -12.54 16.88
N GLY A 112 5.56 -11.41 17.58
CA GLY A 112 5.68 -10.08 16.98
C GLY A 112 7.05 -9.84 16.34
N VAL A 113 8.15 -10.20 17.01
CA VAL A 113 9.51 -10.07 16.47
C VAL A 113 9.68 -10.93 15.21
N VAL A 114 9.20 -12.18 15.24
CA VAL A 114 9.26 -13.09 14.09
C VAL A 114 8.44 -12.55 12.91
N LEU A 115 7.21 -12.09 13.17
CA LEU A 115 6.35 -11.50 12.13
C LEU A 115 6.98 -10.24 11.54
N PHE A 116 7.55 -9.37 12.36
CA PHE A 116 8.27 -8.20 11.88
C PHE A 116 9.43 -8.60 10.95
N GLY A 117 10.23 -9.59 11.34
CA GLY A 117 11.33 -10.10 10.52
C GLY A 117 10.85 -10.65 9.17
N ILE A 118 9.78 -11.46 9.17
CA ILE A 118 9.17 -11.99 7.94
C ILE A 118 8.68 -10.84 7.06
N GLY A 119 7.90 -9.92 7.61
CA GLY A 119 7.35 -8.79 6.88
C GLY A 119 8.43 -7.91 6.26
N PHE A 120 9.48 -7.60 7.04
CA PHE A 120 10.61 -6.79 6.60
C PHE A 120 11.41 -7.44 5.48
N VAL A 121 11.66 -8.76 5.57
CA VAL A 121 12.33 -9.52 4.51
C VAL A 121 11.48 -9.57 3.24
N VAL A 122 10.18 -9.88 3.36
CA VAL A 122 9.26 -9.94 2.21
C VAL A 122 9.18 -8.58 1.51
N GLU A 123 9.03 -7.49 2.25
CA GLU A 123 8.99 -6.14 1.71
C GLU A 123 10.31 -5.75 1.02
N SER A 124 11.44 -5.96 1.70
CA SER A 124 12.76 -5.58 1.17
C SER A 124 13.15 -6.37 -0.07
N VAL A 125 12.94 -7.69 -0.05
CA VAL A 125 13.28 -8.58 -1.18
C VAL A 125 12.39 -8.29 -2.38
N SER A 126 11.09 -8.05 -2.16
CA SER A 126 10.18 -7.75 -3.27
C SER A 126 10.51 -6.41 -3.93
N ASP A 127 10.88 -5.38 -3.17
CA ASP A 127 11.28 -4.10 -3.74
C ASP A 127 12.58 -4.23 -4.56
N VAL A 128 13.57 -4.98 -4.07
CA VAL A 128 14.82 -5.26 -4.82
C VAL A 128 14.53 -6.05 -6.09
N GLN A 129 13.70 -7.10 -6.02
CA GLN A 129 13.30 -7.89 -7.19
C GLN A 129 12.61 -7.01 -8.24
N LYS A 130 11.65 -6.18 -7.83
CA LYS A 130 10.92 -5.27 -8.72
C LYS A 130 11.85 -4.23 -9.33
N PHE A 131 12.79 -3.71 -8.54
CA PHE A 131 13.79 -2.76 -9.00
C PHE A 131 14.70 -3.36 -10.07
N MET A 132 15.34 -4.48 -9.76
CA MET A 132 16.23 -5.21 -10.69
C MET A 132 15.50 -5.60 -11.98
N PHE A 133 14.24 -6.02 -11.87
CA PHE A 133 13.42 -6.35 -13.02
C PHE A 133 13.18 -5.14 -13.93
N ARG A 134 12.77 -3.99 -13.36
CA ARG A 134 12.53 -2.76 -14.14
C ARG A 134 13.80 -2.26 -14.81
N SER A 135 14.93 -2.26 -14.11
CA SER A 135 16.21 -1.81 -14.68
C SER A 135 16.66 -2.65 -15.88
N ARG A 136 16.26 -3.93 -15.96
CA ARG A 136 16.60 -4.82 -17.10
C ARG A 136 15.56 -4.79 -18.22
N ASN A 137 14.29 -4.45 -17.94
CA ASN A 137 13.15 -4.68 -18.83
C ASN A 137 12.29 -3.44 -19.13
N ASP A 138 12.84 -2.23 -19.00
CA ASP A 138 12.09 -0.96 -18.99
C ASP A 138 11.21 -0.70 -20.25
N ARG A 139 11.37 -1.47 -21.33
CA ARG A 139 10.63 -1.30 -22.60
C ARG A 139 10.10 -2.59 -23.25
N SER A 140 10.31 -3.77 -22.65
CA SER A 140 10.05 -5.05 -23.33
C SER A 140 8.61 -5.59 -23.18
N GLY A 141 7.74 -4.87 -22.45
CA GLY A 141 6.41 -5.40 -22.08
C GLY A 141 6.48 -6.64 -21.16
N ALA A 142 7.68 -6.97 -20.64
CA ALA A 142 7.86 -8.12 -19.78
C ALA A 142 7.07 -8.00 -18.46
N ILE A 143 6.80 -9.15 -17.87
CA ILE A 143 6.01 -9.31 -16.65
C ILE A 143 6.95 -9.86 -15.58
N CYS A 144 6.92 -9.27 -14.40
CA CYS A 144 7.70 -9.78 -13.28
C CYS A 144 6.87 -10.92 -12.65
N ASP A 145 7.15 -12.16 -13.03
CA ASP A 145 6.44 -13.36 -12.56
C ASP A 145 7.38 -14.36 -11.86
N SER A 146 8.47 -13.86 -11.28
CA SER A 146 9.53 -14.65 -10.64
C SER A 146 9.71 -14.26 -9.17
N GLY A 147 10.26 -15.18 -8.36
CA GLY A 147 10.53 -14.91 -6.95
C GLY A 147 9.24 -14.69 -6.14
N LEU A 148 9.18 -13.62 -5.34
CA LEU A 148 7.98 -13.32 -4.54
C LEU A 148 6.79 -12.91 -5.43
N PHE A 149 7.07 -12.33 -6.60
CA PHE A 149 6.04 -11.96 -7.58
C PHE A 149 5.38 -13.16 -8.26
N TYR A 150 5.96 -14.36 -8.14
CA TYR A 150 5.30 -15.58 -8.56
C TYR A 150 4.13 -15.95 -7.63
N TRP A 151 4.24 -15.65 -6.34
CA TRP A 151 3.26 -16.05 -5.32
C TRP A 151 2.20 -14.98 -5.04
N SER A 152 2.55 -13.70 -5.22
CA SER A 152 1.67 -12.56 -4.99
C SER A 152 2.00 -11.43 -5.96
N ARG A 153 1.01 -10.63 -6.37
CA ARG A 153 1.22 -9.44 -7.21
C ARG A 153 1.84 -8.28 -6.42
N HIS A 154 1.52 -8.18 -5.13
CA HIS A 154 2.01 -7.13 -4.22
C HIS A 154 2.58 -7.70 -2.93
N PRO A 155 3.64 -8.52 -2.99
CA PRO A 155 4.30 -9.06 -1.81
C PRO A 155 4.83 -7.95 -0.91
N ASN A 156 5.24 -6.81 -1.47
CA ASN A 156 5.70 -5.64 -0.71
C ASN A 156 4.61 -5.09 0.21
N TYR A 157 3.37 -4.96 -0.26
CA TYR A 157 2.25 -4.48 0.58
C TYR A 157 1.87 -5.51 1.64
N PHE A 158 1.97 -6.81 1.34
CA PHE A 158 1.75 -7.85 2.34
C PHE A 158 2.79 -7.78 3.47
N GLY A 159 4.06 -7.60 3.13
CA GLY A 159 5.14 -7.38 4.11
C GLY A 159 4.88 -6.16 4.98
N GLU A 160 4.48 -5.05 4.37
CA GLU A 160 4.16 -3.80 5.07
C GLU A 160 3.01 -3.97 6.07
N ILE A 161 1.94 -4.67 5.68
CA ILE A 161 0.81 -4.98 6.58
C ILE A 161 1.29 -5.82 7.78
N ILE A 162 2.06 -6.89 7.52
CA ILE A 162 2.59 -7.76 8.60
C ILE A 162 3.41 -6.95 9.61
N ILE A 163 4.30 -6.08 9.14
CA ILE A 163 5.16 -5.25 9.99
C ILE A 163 4.33 -4.43 10.99
N HIS A 164 3.26 -3.79 10.54
CA HIS A 164 2.45 -2.92 11.38
C HIS A 164 1.62 -3.70 12.40
N PHE A 165 1.06 -4.84 12.00
CA PHE A 165 0.38 -5.74 12.92
C PHE A 165 1.35 -6.37 13.93
N ALA A 166 2.59 -6.66 13.53
CA ALA A 166 3.65 -7.15 14.40
C ALA A 166 4.05 -6.10 15.47
N ILE A 167 4.25 -4.84 15.06
CA ILE A 167 4.53 -3.74 15.99
C ILE A 167 3.38 -3.57 16.98
N TYR A 168 2.13 -3.54 16.49
CA TYR A 168 0.95 -3.46 17.36
C TYR A 168 0.87 -4.62 18.37
N MET A 169 1.14 -5.86 17.92
CA MET A 169 1.13 -7.05 18.77
C MET A 169 2.12 -6.93 19.94
N ILE A 170 3.32 -6.39 19.71
CA ILE A 170 4.30 -6.17 20.78
C ILE A 170 3.85 -5.03 21.70
N CYS A 171 3.32 -3.94 21.13
CA CYS A 171 2.86 -2.77 21.88
C CYS A 171 1.67 -3.07 22.80
N VAL A 172 0.76 -3.98 22.44
CA VAL A 172 -0.44 -4.27 23.25
C VAL A 172 -0.16 -5.23 24.42
N SER A 173 0.97 -5.94 24.43
CA SER A 173 1.21 -6.96 25.46
C SER A 173 1.22 -6.46 26.92
N PRO A 174 1.67 -5.23 27.26
CA PRO A 174 1.50 -4.69 28.60
C PRO A 174 0.05 -4.57 29.07
N ALA A 175 -0.90 -4.40 28.15
CA ALA A 175 -2.33 -4.44 28.44
C ALA A 175 -2.89 -5.86 28.45
N ALA A 176 -2.35 -6.76 27.63
CA ALA A 176 -2.84 -8.14 27.53
C ALA A 176 -2.39 -9.04 28.69
N ASP A 177 -1.12 -8.95 29.08
CA ASP A 177 -0.49 -9.80 30.11
C ASP A 177 -0.05 -9.01 31.34
N GLY A 178 -0.15 -7.68 31.28
CA GLY A 178 0.46 -6.79 32.27
C GLY A 178 -0.53 -6.02 33.14
N PRO A 179 0.01 -5.21 34.05
CA PRO A 179 -0.78 -4.50 35.06
C PRO A 179 -1.49 -3.26 34.52
N VAL A 180 -1.41 -2.99 33.21
CA VAL A 180 -1.97 -1.77 32.61
C VAL A 180 -3.50 -1.89 32.57
N VAL A 181 -4.19 -0.97 33.24
CA VAL A 181 -5.65 -0.95 33.35
C VAL A 181 -6.25 0.42 33.04
N GLY A 182 -7.58 0.49 32.94
CA GLY A 182 -8.32 1.73 32.75
C GLY A 182 -8.11 2.37 31.37
N GLN A 183 -7.93 3.68 31.33
CA GLN A 183 -7.80 4.42 30.07
C GLN A 183 -6.57 4.01 29.25
N ALA A 184 -5.46 3.67 29.90
CA ALA A 184 -4.24 3.23 29.23
C ALA A 184 -4.41 1.87 28.53
N PHE A 185 -5.16 0.96 29.16
CA PHE A 185 -5.54 -0.32 28.55
C PHE A 185 -6.36 -0.09 27.28
N ASN A 186 -7.43 0.70 27.38
CA ASN A 186 -8.30 1.02 26.25
C ASN A 186 -7.53 1.70 25.12
N ALA A 187 -6.61 2.62 25.46
CA ALA A 187 -5.79 3.32 24.49
C ALA A 187 -4.86 2.36 23.73
N LEU A 188 -4.20 1.42 24.42
CA LEU A 188 -3.32 0.44 23.78
C LEU A 188 -4.07 -0.43 22.77
N TYR A 189 -5.25 -0.96 23.13
CA TYR A 189 -6.08 -1.72 22.19
C TYR A 189 -6.62 -0.84 21.04
N ALA A 190 -7.00 0.40 21.32
CA ALA A 190 -7.48 1.33 20.29
C ALA A 190 -6.41 1.65 19.24
N THR A 191 -5.12 1.50 19.56
CA THR A 191 -4.03 1.72 18.59
C THR A 191 -4.04 0.74 17.41
N ILE A 192 -4.85 -0.33 17.46
CA ILE A 192 -5.11 -1.21 16.32
C ILE A 192 -5.65 -0.45 15.09
N ILE A 193 -6.23 0.73 15.31
CA ILE A 193 -6.65 1.65 14.25
C ILE A 193 -5.49 2.00 13.32
N GLY A 194 -4.24 2.05 13.80
CA GLY A 194 -3.06 2.35 12.99
C GLY A 194 -2.81 1.32 11.89
N PRO A 195 -2.57 0.04 12.23
CA PRO A 195 -2.43 -1.03 11.24
C PRO A 195 -3.63 -1.17 10.29
N PHE A 196 -4.86 -1.03 10.79
CA PHE A 196 -6.05 -1.05 9.94
C PHE A 196 -6.13 0.15 9.01
N PHE A 197 -5.82 1.35 9.49
CA PHE A 197 -5.79 2.56 8.69
C PHE A 197 -4.78 2.43 7.54
N LEU A 198 -3.57 1.95 7.83
CA LEU A 198 -2.55 1.68 6.81
C LEU A 198 -3.03 0.62 5.80
N THR A 199 -3.63 -0.47 6.28
CA THR A 199 -4.17 -1.53 5.42
C THR A 199 -5.26 -0.98 4.49
N ILE A 200 -6.20 -0.19 5.02
CA ILE A 200 -7.27 0.45 4.22
C ILE A 200 -6.66 1.40 3.18
N LEU A 201 -5.62 2.14 3.55
CA LEU A 201 -4.92 3.03 2.63
C LEU A 201 -4.33 2.27 1.44
N LEU A 202 -3.63 1.17 1.73
CA LEU A 202 -3.02 0.32 0.73
C LEU A 202 -4.06 -0.36 -0.16
N LEU A 203 -5.17 -0.83 0.41
CA LEU A 203 -6.20 -1.53 -0.35
C LEU A 203 -7.08 -0.58 -1.16
N PHE A 204 -7.47 0.58 -0.63
CA PHE A 204 -8.57 1.36 -1.21
C PHE A 204 -8.20 2.76 -1.71
N VAL A 205 -7.04 3.30 -1.31
CA VAL A 205 -6.70 4.70 -1.61
C VAL A 205 -5.47 4.82 -2.48
N SER A 206 -4.29 4.45 -1.97
CA SER A 206 -3.01 4.81 -2.59
C SER A 206 -2.16 3.64 -3.07
N GLY A 207 -2.45 2.40 -2.63
CA GLY A 207 -1.68 1.22 -2.99
C GLY A 207 -2.23 0.52 -4.24
N LEU A 208 -3.01 -0.54 -4.04
CA LEU A 208 -3.55 -1.42 -5.08
C LEU A 208 -4.35 -0.69 -6.18
N PRO A 209 -5.28 0.23 -5.88
CA PRO A 209 -6.11 0.86 -6.91
C PRO A 209 -5.29 1.67 -7.92
N LEU A 210 -4.26 2.37 -7.44
CA LEU A 210 -3.39 3.20 -8.27
C LEU A 210 -2.35 2.38 -9.05
N SER A 211 -2.06 1.16 -8.60
CA SER A 211 -1.09 0.29 -9.26
C SER A 211 -1.75 -0.67 -10.26
N GLU A 212 -2.83 -1.36 -9.89
CA GLU A 212 -3.38 -2.47 -10.69
C GLU A 212 -4.04 -2.00 -11.98
N ARG A 213 -5.16 -1.28 -11.84
CA ARG A 213 -6.00 -0.90 -12.98
C ARG A 213 -5.29 0.04 -13.95
N PRO A 214 -4.59 1.12 -13.52
CA PRO A 214 -3.84 1.98 -14.44
C PRO A 214 -2.70 1.25 -15.15
N SER A 215 -2.00 0.33 -14.48
CA SER A 215 -0.93 -0.45 -15.13
C SER A 215 -1.49 -1.41 -16.17
N ALA A 216 -2.62 -2.06 -15.87
CA ALA A 216 -3.32 -2.94 -16.80
C ALA A 216 -3.83 -2.17 -18.03
N LYS A 217 -4.52 -1.03 -17.82
CA LYS A 217 -5.00 -0.13 -18.88
C LYS A 217 -3.84 0.29 -19.80
N LYS A 218 -2.75 0.78 -19.21
CA LYS A 218 -1.56 1.22 -19.97
C LYS A 218 -0.92 0.10 -20.79
N ARG A 219 -0.91 -1.14 -20.28
CA ARG A 219 -0.38 -2.30 -21.04
C ARG A 219 -1.30 -2.69 -22.19
N TYR A 220 -2.62 -2.67 -21.96
CA TYR A 220 -3.63 -2.95 -22.98
C TYR A 220 -3.54 -1.94 -24.13
N GLU A 221 -3.59 -0.64 -23.84
CA GLU A 221 -3.59 0.44 -24.84
C GLU A 221 -2.31 0.49 -25.67
N LYS A 222 -1.18 0.09 -25.08
CA LYS A 222 0.11 0.02 -25.77
C LYS A 222 0.37 -1.31 -26.48
N GLY A 223 -0.55 -2.27 -26.42
CA GLY A 223 -0.37 -3.61 -26.98
C GLY A 223 0.78 -4.40 -26.34
N LEU A 224 1.18 -4.06 -25.11
CA LEU A 224 2.35 -4.64 -24.43
C LEU A 224 2.00 -5.96 -23.75
N ASN A 225 2.03 -7.05 -24.53
CA ASN A 225 1.83 -8.43 -24.06
C ASN A 225 0.60 -8.57 -23.13
N TRP A 226 -0.55 -8.03 -23.56
CA TRP A 226 -1.78 -8.04 -22.78
C TRP A 226 -2.22 -9.46 -22.40
N ASN A 227 -2.16 -10.40 -23.34
CA ASN A 227 -2.58 -11.78 -23.10
C ASN A 227 -1.75 -12.45 -21.98
N GLY A 228 -0.42 -12.25 -21.99
CA GLY A 228 0.45 -12.73 -20.92
C GLY A 228 0.14 -12.05 -19.58
N TYR A 229 -0.10 -10.74 -19.59
CA TYR A 229 -0.38 -9.97 -18.38
C TYR A 229 -1.74 -10.35 -17.77
N HIS A 230 -2.77 -10.50 -18.59
CA HIS A 230 -4.09 -10.97 -18.17
C HIS A 230 -4.01 -12.37 -17.54
N ARG A 231 -3.22 -13.28 -18.14
CA ARG A 231 -2.97 -14.60 -17.53
C ARG A 231 -2.27 -14.48 -16.17
N TYR A 232 -1.30 -13.59 -16.05
CA TYR A 232 -0.62 -13.31 -14.78
C TYR A 232 -1.57 -12.79 -13.70
N LEU A 233 -2.47 -11.87 -14.04
CA LEU A 233 -3.49 -11.33 -13.11
C LEU A 233 -4.42 -12.44 -12.60
N ASN A 234 -4.84 -13.37 -13.47
CA ASN A 234 -5.78 -14.43 -13.12
C ASN A 234 -5.17 -15.58 -12.30
N ARG A 235 -3.88 -15.87 -12.50
CA ARG A 235 -3.17 -16.96 -11.82
C ARG A 235 -2.47 -16.55 -10.53
N THR A 236 -2.27 -15.25 -10.29
CA THR A 236 -1.45 -14.76 -9.18
C THR A 236 -2.30 -14.00 -8.16
N SER A 237 -2.22 -14.44 -6.90
CA SER A 237 -2.90 -13.77 -5.79
C SER A 237 -2.52 -12.30 -5.70
N ILE A 238 -3.46 -11.43 -5.33
CA ILE A 238 -3.20 -9.98 -5.29
C ILE A 238 -2.28 -9.58 -4.14
N LEU A 239 -2.51 -10.12 -2.95
CA LEU A 239 -1.84 -9.69 -1.72
C LEU A 239 -1.21 -10.87 -0.98
N ILE A 240 -2.00 -11.86 -0.58
CA ILE A 240 -1.55 -12.99 0.23
C ILE A 240 -0.74 -13.97 -0.66
N PRO A 241 0.54 -14.27 -0.36
CA PRO A 241 1.32 -15.24 -1.12
C PRO A 241 0.62 -16.60 -1.20
N PHE A 242 0.36 -17.09 -2.40
CA PHE A 242 -0.39 -18.32 -2.62
C PHE A 242 0.04 -19.04 -3.91
N PRO A 243 0.07 -20.40 -3.95
CA PRO A 243 0.48 -21.13 -5.14
C PRO A 243 -0.41 -20.80 -6.36
N PRO A 244 0.18 -20.36 -7.50
CA PRO A 244 -0.59 -19.96 -8.68
C PRO A 244 -1.48 -21.06 -9.27
N GLN A 245 -1.02 -22.31 -9.22
CA GLN A 245 -1.72 -23.48 -9.74
C GLN A 245 -3.04 -23.72 -8.99
N VAL A 246 -3.09 -23.35 -7.70
CA VAL A 246 -4.30 -23.47 -6.90
C VAL A 246 -5.15 -22.22 -7.07
N TYR A 247 -4.52 -21.03 -7.03
CA TYR A 247 -5.22 -19.76 -7.18
C TYR A 247 -6.01 -19.67 -8.49
N GLU A 248 -5.42 -20.08 -9.61
CA GLU A 248 -6.05 -20.03 -10.93
C GLU A 248 -7.39 -20.77 -10.97
N ARG A 249 -7.50 -21.88 -10.22
CA ARG A 249 -8.69 -22.74 -10.15
C ARG A 249 -9.76 -22.27 -9.16
N LEU A 250 -9.45 -21.28 -8.31
CA LEU A 250 -10.41 -20.83 -7.30
C LEU A 250 -11.59 -20.08 -7.96
N PRO A 251 -12.82 -20.29 -7.46
CA PRO A 251 -13.97 -19.50 -7.89
C PRO A 251 -13.77 -18.03 -7.52
N VAL A 252 -14.33 -17.15 -8.36
CA VAL A 252 -14.18 -15.69 -8.23
C VAL A 252 -14.65 -15.17 -6.86
N PHE A 253 -15.65 -15.80 -6.25
CA PHE A 253 -16.12 -15.40 -4.92
C PHE A 253 -15.02 -15.55 -3.86
N ILE A 254 -14.25 -16.65 -3.88
CA ILE A 254 -13.15 -16.88 -2.92
C ILE A 254 -12.02 -15.89 -3.16
N LYS A 255 -11.69 -15.61 -4.42
CA LYS A 255 -10.68 -14.60 -4.76
C LYS A 255 -11.06 -13.22 -4.22
N ARG A 256 -12.34 -12.85 -4.34
CA ARG A 256 -12.87 -11.56 -3.87
C ARG A 256 -12.94 -11.45 -2.35
N THR A 257 -13.29 -12.52 -1.64
CA THR A 257 -13.52 -12.47 -0.19
C THR A 257 -12.26 -12.79 0.62
N VAL A 258 -11.57 -13.89 0.31
CA VAL A 258 -10.43 -14.40 1.09
C VAL A 258 -9.14 -13.69 0.68
N PHE A 259 -8.93 -13.50 -0.63
CA PHE A 259 -7.72 -12.89 -1.16
C PHE A 259 -7.84 -11.39 -1.37
N LEU A 260 -9.00 -10.80 -1.04
CA LEU A 260 -9.27 -9.37 -1.17
C LEU A 260 -9.12 -8.88 -2.62
N GLU A 261 -9.42 -9.71 -3.61
CA GLU A 261 -9.37 -9.29 -5.03
C GLU A 261 -10.65 -8.55 -5.41
N PHE A 262 -10.81 -7.32 -4.92
CA PHE A 262 -12.01 -6.52 -5.17
C PHE A 262 -12.18 -6.16 -6.66
N PRO A 263 -13.44 -6.03 -7.15
CA PRO A 263 -13.73 -5.67 -8.55
C PRO A 263 -13.05 -4.39 -9.02
N MET A 264 -12.80 -3.43 -8.12
CA MET A 264 -12.15 -2.16 -8.43
C MET A 264 -10.72 -2.31 -8.98
N TYR A 265 -10.05 -3.44 -8.71
CA TYR A 265 -8.69 -3.73 -9.20
C TYR A 265 -8.69 -4.34 -10.59
N VAL A 266 -9.79 -4.98 -11.00
CA VAL A 266 -9.88 -5.71 -12.26
C VAL A 266 -10.07 -4.72 -13.40
N PHE A 267 -9.15 -4.77 -14.37
CA PHE A 267 -9.31 -4.05 -15.62
C PHE A 267 -10.05 -4.93 -16.62
N ASP A 268 -11.16 -4.41 -17.13
CA ASP A 268 -11.92 -5.01 -18.21
C ASP A 268 -11.82 -4.12 -19.46
N PRO A 269 -11.23 -4.59 -20.57
CA PRO A 269 -11.11 -3.85 -21.80
C PRO A 269 -12.43 -3.30 -22.36
N ALA A 270 -13.54 -4.03 -22.21
CA ALA A 270 -14.82 -3.65 -22.78
C ALA A 270 -15.38 -2.38 -22.13
N THR A 271 -15.23 -2.27 -20.81
CA THR A 271 -15.79 -1.19 -19.99
C THR A 271 -14.81 -0.05 -19.70
N HIS A 272 -13.50 -0.27 -19.88
CA HIS A 272 -12.48 0.65 -19.36
C HIS A 272 -11.43 1.12 -20.38
N SER A 273 -11.50 0.71 -21.65
CA SER A 273 -10.62 1.22 -22.69
C SER A 273 -11.20 2.48 -23.34
N ASP A 274 -10.35 3.48 -23.59
CA ASP A 274 -10.77 4.73 -24.26
C ASP A 274 -11.19 4.47 -25.72
N THR A 275 -10.81 3.32 -26.27
CA THR A 275 -11.19 2.84 -27.61
C THR A 275 -12.69 2.57 -27.73
N THR A 276 -13.35 2.05 -26.68
CA THR A 276 -14.81 1.83 -26.69
C THR A 276 -15.57 3.15 -26.60
N GLN A 277 -15.06 4.11 -25.82
CA GLN A 277 -15.66 5.43 -25.68
C GLN A 277 -15.60 6.22 -27.00
N ASN A 278 -14.50 6.11 -27.75
CA ASN A 278 -14.39 6.70 -29.09
C ASN A 278 -15.24 5.97 -30.15
N ARG A 279 -15.45 4.64 -30.03
CA ARG A 279 -16.38 3.91 -30.94
C ARG A 279 -17.84 4.32 -30.72
N HIS A 280 -18.28 4.46 -29.47
CA HIS A 280 -19.63 4.94 -29.18
C HIS A 280 -19.86 6.39 -29.63
N LEU A 281 -18.83 7.24 -29.60
CA LEU A 281 -18.90 8.59 -30.16
C LEU A 281 -18.93 8.58 -31.69
N ALA A 282 -18.17 7.71 -32.35
CA ALA A 282 -18.15 7.58 -33.81
C ALA A 282 -19.44 7.00 -34.39
N GLU A 283 -20.02 5.98 -33.76
CA GLU A 283 -21.31 5.40 -34.17
C GLU A 283 -22.50 6.37 -33.94
N GLY A 284 -22.38 7.28 -32.97
CA GLY A 284 -23.35 8.36 -32.76
C GLY A 284 -23.30 9.47 -33.80
N ASP A 285 -22.15 9.66 -34.47
CA ASP A 285 -21.95 10.71 -35.47
C ASP A 285 -22.27 10.21 -36.91
N GLU A 286 -22.04 8.93 -37.20
CA GLU A 286 -22.46 8.31 -38.48
C GLU A 286 -23.99 8.19 -38.60
N GLY A 287 -24.71 8.03 -37.49
CA GLY A 287 -26.19 7.96 -37.48
C GLY A 287 -26.91 9.26 -37.85
N ASN A 288 -26.22 10.41 -37.88
CA ASN A 288 -26.83 11.72 -38.15
C ASN A 288 -26.52 12.26 -39.56
N SER A 289 -25.71 11.54 -40.35
CA SER A 289 -25.19 12.03 -41.63
C SER A 289 -25.90 11.48 -42.88
N THR A 290 -26.84 10.53 -42.73
CA THR A 290 -27.52 9.85 -43.85
C THR A 290 -28.92 10.36 -44.19
N SER A 291 -29.45 11.41 -43.54
CA SER A 291 -30.84 11.89 -43.76
C SER A 291 -31.01 13.09 -44.71
N ASN A 292 -30.02 13.51 -45.50
CA ASN A 292 -30.22 14.70 -46.34
C ASN A 292 -29.56 14.63 -47.73
N ARG A 293 -30.16 13.86 -48.65
CA ARG A 293 -30.00 14.07 -50.10
C ARG A 293 -31.35 13.88 -50.81
N GLN A 294 -32.07 14.97 -51.03
CA GLN A 294 -33.15 15.05 -52.02
C GLN A 294 -32.58 15.12 -53.45
N PRO A 295 -33.21 14.49 -54.45
CA PRO A 295 -32.80 14.60 -55.85
C PRO A 295 -33.44 15.83 -56.53
N THR A 296 -32.62 16.65 -57.16
CA THR A 296 -33.04 17.79 -57.99
C THR A 296 -33.52 17.31 -59.37
N THR A 297 -34.78 17.58 -59.69
CA THR A 297 -35.37 17.39 -61.02
C THR A 297 -35.06 18.59 -61.93
N THR A 298 -34.53 18.35 -63.12
CA THR A 298 -34.49 19.31 -64.24
C THR A 298 -35.23 18.73 -65.43
N GLY A 299 -36.22 19.46 -65.96
CA GLY A 299 -36.92 19.13 -67.19
C GLY A 299 -37.79 20.28 -67.69
N THR A 300 -37.33 20.94 -68.74
CA THR A 300 -38.11 21.58 -69.81
C THR A 300 -37.36 21.32 -71.10
#